data_AF-A0A2R6RGF5-F1
#
_entry.id   AF-A0A2R6RGF5-F1
#
_cell.length_a   1.000
_cell.length_b   1.000
_cell.length_c   1.000
_cell.angle_alpha   90.00
_cell.angle_beta   90.00
_cell.angle_gamma   90.00
#
_symmetry.space_group_name_H-M   'P 1'
#
loop_
_entity.id
_entity.type
_entity.pdbx_description
1 polymer ?
#
loop_
_entity_poly.entity_id
_entity_poly.type
_entity_poly.pdbx_seq_one_letter_code
_entity_poly.pdbx_strand_id
1 'polypeptide(L)'
;MSNSLAACSRSWSISEDSLRRYVFFASENCIQELLSASDSNRFGNGGDGWKVVTLENGAEISKRRSGSLHAFRSRWLLRSVSPQQFITVANAIDAAKQWDLDVVDARYIKDLEDNLSIIRLRFGENSKPLFRNREFIVYERRETMDDGTLVVAVASLPKEIAAGLHPKQSNAIRGLLLQSGWVVEKLEDDSCMVTYVIQLDPAGWLPKCFVNRLNTKLVMIIENLRKLVQACPNNGDT
;
A
#
# COMPACT_ATOMS: atom_id res chain seq x y z
N MET A 1 -5.81 35.95 41.47
CA MET A 1 -6.45 35.90 40.14
C MET A 1 -5.59 35.00 39.26
N SER A 2 -6.01 33.75 39.09
CA SER A 2 -5.30 32.74 38.30
C SER A 2 -5.61 32.95 36.81
N ASN A 3 -4.62 33.39 36.05
CA ASN A 3 -4.71 33.51 34.59
C ASN A 3 -4.64 32.10 33.98
N SER A 4 -5.80 31.54 33.67
CA SER A 4 -5.93 30.34 32.86
C SER A 4 -5.52 30.70 31.42
N LEU A 5 -4.35 30.23 30.98
CA LEU A 5 -3.98 30.25 29.56
C LEU A 5 -4.98 29.35 28.81
N ALA A 6 -5.95 29.96 28.14
CA ALA A 6 -6.81 29.26 27.21
C ALA A 6 -5.92 28.63 26.13
N ALA A 7 -5.82 27.31 26.13
CA ALA A 7 -5.21 26.57 25.04
C ALA A 7 -6.00 26.89 23.78
N CYS A 8 -5.40 27.68 22.87
CA CYS A 8 -5.91 27.88 21.52
C CYS A 8 -5.92 26.54 20.79
N SER A 9 -6.99 25.75 20.94
CA SER A 9 -7.31 24.65 20.05
C SER A 9 -7.78 25.24 18.72
N ARG A 10 -6.85 25.82 17.96
CA ARG A 10 -7.10 26.10 16.55
C ARG A 10 -7.26 24.75 15.87
N SER A 11 -8.50 24.36 15.61
CA SER A 11 -8.84 23.27 14.72
C SER A 11 -8.26 23.62 13.35
N TRP A 12 -7.08 23.09 13.05
CA TRP A 12 -6.47 23.24 11.74
C TRP A 12 -7.32 22.46 10.74
N SER A 13 -7.96 23.17 9.81
CA SER A 13 -8.76 22.59 8.73
C SER A 13 -8.11 22.93 7.40
N ILE A 14 -7.67 21.90 6.67
CA ILE A 14 -7.23 22.03 5.28
C ILE A 14 -8.47 22.23 4.39
N SER A 15 -8.41 23.14 3.41
CA SER A 15 -9.50 23.27 2.43
C SER A 15 -9.55 22.05 1.52
N GLU A 16 -10.73 21.72 0.97
CA GLU A 16 -10.88 20.56 0.09
C GLU A 16 -9.99 20.66 -1.16
N ASP A 17 -9.87 21.84 -1.75
CA ASP A 17 -8.98 22.07 -2.89
C ASP A 17 -7.50 21.88 -2.53
N SER A 18 -7.08 22.33 -1.35
CA SER A 18 -5.70 22.15 -0.89
C SER A 18 -5.41 20.68 -0.61
N LEU A 19 -6.38 19.96 -0.02
CA LEU A 19 -6.28 18.52 0.20
C LEU A 19 -6.18 17.78 -1.12
N ARG A 20 -7.08 18.03 -2.07
CA ARG A 20 -7.08 17.40 -3.39
C ARG A 20 -5.75 17.62 -4.11
N ARG A 21 -5.28 18.87 -4.21
CA ARG A 21 -3.98 19.18 -4.85
C ARG A 21 -2.81 18.48 -4.18
N TYR A 22 -2.80 18.48 -2.85
CA TYR A 22 -1.76 17.80 -2.08
C TYR A 22 -1.75 16.30 -2.36
N VAL A 23 -2.91 15.64 -2.26
CA VAL A 23 -3.01 14.19 -2.42
C VAL A 23 -2.77 13.78 -3.87
N PHE A 24 -3.22 14.56 -4.84
CA PHE A 24 -2.91 14.35 -6.25
C PHE A 24 -1.40 14.37 -6.50
N PHE A 25 -0.70 15.42 -6.02
CA PHE A 25 0.75 15.51 -6.17
C PHE A 25 1.51 14.41 -5.40
N ALA A 26 1.08 14.09 -4.18
CA ALA A 26 1.69 13.03 -3.39
C ALA A 26 1.54 11.66 -4.05
N SER A 27 0.36 11.37 -4.61
CA SER A 27 0.07 10.11 -5.30
C SER A 27 0.80 9.98 -6.63
N GLU A 28 0.99 11.06 -7.40
CA GLU A 28 1.86 11.07 -8.59
C GLU A 28 3.27 10.58 -8.24
N ASN A 29 3.89 11.16 -7.20
CA ASN A 29 5.23 10.74 -6.78
C ASN A 29 5.26 9.27 -6.36
N CYS A 30 4.22 8.79 -5.67
CA CYS A 30 4.10 7.39 -5.29
C CYS A 30 4.00 6.46 -6.51
N ILE A 31 3.24 6.85 -7.54
CA ILE A 31 3.13 6.11 -8.80
C ILE A 31 4.50 6.02 -9.48
N GLN A 32 5.23 7.13 -9.60
CA GLN A 32 6.55 7.16 -10.23
C GLN A 32 7.54 6.25 -9.51
N GLU A 33 7.54 6.23 -8.18
CA GLU A 33 8.39 5.32 -7.40
C GLU A 33 7.99 3.85 -7.57
N LEU A 34 6.70 3.55 -7.70
CA LEU A 34 6.21 2.18 -7.95
C LEU A 34 6.63 1.69 -9.34
N LEU A 35 6.43 2.50 -10.38
CA LEU A 35 6.85 2.21 -11.74
C LEU A 35 8.37 2.01 -11.81
N SER A 36 9.13 2.92 -11.20
CA SER A 36 10.60 2.81 -11.12
C SER A 36 11.05 1.52 -10.40
N ALA A 37 10.30 1.05 -9.41
CA ALA A 37 10.60 -0.21 -8.72
C ALA A 37 10.23 -1.45 -9.55
N SER A 38 9.30 -1.34 -10.51
CA SER A 38 8.90 -2.40 -11.45
C SER A 38 9.80 -2.51 -12.68
N ASP A 39 10.52 -1.46 -13.04
CA ASP A 39 11.47 -1.48 -14.15
C ASP A 39 12.70 -2.33 -13.82
N SER A 40 12.69 -3.61 -14.21
CA SER A 40 13.82 -4.54 -13.95
C SER A 40 14.95 -4.48 -14.98
N ASN A 41 14.77 -3.82 -16.13
CA ASN A 41 15.78 -3.88 -17.19
C ASN A 41 15.67 -2.81 -18.29
N ARG A 42 16.15 -1.59 -18.01
CA ARG A 42 16.58 -0.66 -19.06
C ARG A 42 18.01 -0.18 -18.73
N PHE A 43 18.97 -0.80 -19.38
CA PHE A 43 20.42 -0.49 -19.38
C PHE A 43 21.23 -1.04 -18.19
N GLY A 44 22.12 -1.98 -18.51
CA GLY A 44 22.99 -2.65 -17.58
C GLY A 44 23.97 -1.73 -16.84
N ASN A 45 24.52 -2.27 -15.77
CA ASN A 45 25.64 -1.76 -14.95
C ASN A 45 25.38 -0.69 -13.88
N GLY A 46 24.13 -0.34 -13.57
CA GLY A 46 23.79 0.40 -12.35
C GLY A 46 22.64 -0.28 -11.62
N GLY A 47 22.91 -1.08 -10.59
CA GLY A 47 21.86 -1.77 -9.85
C GLY A 47 20.85 -0.78 -9.27
N ASP A 48 19.55 -1.06 -9.45
CA ASP A 48 18.36 -0.32 -8.99
C ASP A 48 18.25 -0.14 -7.45
N GLY A 49 19.32 -0.49 -6.70
CA GLY A 49 19.39 -0.49 -5.25
C GLY A 49 18.63 -1.63 -4.59
N TRP A 50 17.86 -2.43 -5.36
CA TRP A 50 17.13 -3.58 -4.86
C TRP A 50 18.05 -4.79 -4.80
N LYS A 51 18.08 -5.44 -3.63
CA LYS A 51 18.85 -6.65 -3.38
C LYS A 51 17.89 -7.81 -3.18
N VAL A 52 17.97 -8.82 -4.04
CA VAL A 52 17.21 -10.07 -3.89
C VAL A 52 17.55 -10.70 -2.54
N VAL A 53 16.50 -11.01 -1.78
CA VAL A 53 16.58 -11.63 -0.45
C VAL A 53 16.26 -13.10 -0.54
N THR A 54 15.19 -13.46 -1.27
CA THR A 54 14.74 -14.84 -1.40
C THR A 54 13.85 -15.00 -2.63
N LEU A 55 13.74 -16.23 -3.11
CA LEU A 55 12.74 -16.68 -4.07
C LEU A 55 11.80 -17.64 -3.32
N GLU A 56 10.54 -17.27 -3.16
CA GLU A 56 9.56 -18.05 -2.38
C GLU A 56 8.32 -18.31 -3.24
N ASN A 57 7.98 -19.58 -3.45
CA ASN A 57 6.83 -20.01 -4.27
C ASN A 57 6.81 -19.46 -5.72
N GLY A 58 7.96 -19.04 -6.26
CA GLY A 58 8.07 -18.42 -7.58
C GLY A 58 7.97 -16.90 -7.59
N ALA A 59 7.77 -16.27 -6.43
CA ALA A 59 7.90 -14.83 -6.24
C ALA A 59 9.35 -14.47 -5.90
N GLU A 60 9.90 -13.45 -6.56
CA GLU A 60 11.16 -12.83 -6.17
C GLU A 60 10.89 -11.77 -5.10
N ILE A 61 11.52 -11.92 -3.94
CA ILE A 61 11.49 -10.92 -2.89
C ILE A 61 12.83 -10.19 -2.84
N SER A 62 12.76 -8.87 -3.00
CA SER A 62 13.88 -7.95 -2.99
C SER A 62 13.71 -6.88 -1.91
N LYS A 63 14.82 -6.31 -1.43
CA LYS A 63 14.82 -5.20 -0.45
C LYS A 63 15.73 -4.07 -0.87
N ARG A 64 15.33 -2.83 -0.59
CA ARG A 64 16.12 -1.62 -0.81
C ARG A 64 16.20 -0.82 0.49
N ARG A 65 17.39 -0.30 0.82
CA ARG A 65 17.55 0.61 1.95
C ARG A 65 17.06 1.99 1.55
N SER A 66 16.18 2.58 2.34
CA SER A 66 15.63 3.93 2.13
C SER A 66 15.77 4.71 3.43
N GLY A 67 16.88 5.45 3.56
CA GLY A 67 17.26 6.12 4.80
C GLY A 67 17.48 5.15 5.97
N SER A 68 16.70 5.33 7.04
CA SER A 68 16.68 4.46 8.23
C SER A 68 15.74 3.25 8.10
N LEU A 69 14.89 3.23 7.07
CA LEU A 69 13.89 2.21 6.83
C LEU A 69 14.28 1.33 5.63
N HIS A 70 13.54 0.24 5.45
CA HIS A 70 13.68 -0.65 4.31
C HIS A 70 12.38 -0.66 3.52
N ALA A 71 12.52 -0.59 2.20
CA ALA A 71 11.46 -0.93 1.26
C ALA A 71 11.62 -2.39 0.85
N PHE A 72 10.49 -3.07 0.66
CA PHE A 72 10.41 -4.44 0.20
C PHE A 72 9.64 -4.48 -1.12
N ARG A 73 10.08 -5.34 -2.01
CA ARG A 73 9.50 -5.57 -3.33
C ARG A 73 9.26 -7.07 -3.47
N SER A 74 8.06 -7.47 -3.87
CA SER A 74 7.82 -8.80 -4.41
C SER A 74 7.48 -8.68 -5.89
N ARG A 75 8.05 -9.55 -6.71
CA ARG A 75 7.70 -9.67 -8.13
C ARG A 75 7.24 -11.08 -8.43
N TRP A 76 6.12 -11.20 -9.13
CA TRP A 76 5.57 -12.51 -9.47
C TRP A 76 4.95 -12.49 -10.85
N LEU A 77 5.38 -13.45 -11.68
CA LEU A 77 4.68 -13.84 -12.89
C LEU A 77 3.45 -14.68 -12.52
N LEU A 78 2.26 -14.14 -12.75
CA LEU A 78 0.99 -14.86 -12.64
C LEU A 78 0.56 -15.33 -14.03
N ARG A 79 0.54 -16.65 -14.22
CA ARG A 79 0.09 -17.27 -15.48
C ARG A 79 -1.43 -17.45 -15.48
N SER A 80 -2.06 -17.22 -16.63
CA SER A 80 -3.51 -17.37 -16.82
C SER A 80 -4.33 -16.52 -15.84
N VAL A 81 -3.84 -15.31 -15.57
CA VAL A 81 -4.48 -14.27 -14.75
C VAL A 81 -4.24 -12.95 -15.46
N SER A 82 -5.30 -12.34 -15.98
CA SER A 82 -5.21 -11.04 -16.63
C SER A 82 -4.98 -9.92 -15.60
N PRO A 83 -4.38 -8.78 -16.00
CA PRO A 83 -4.24 -7.62 -15.13
C PRO A 83 -5.57 -7.19 -14.48
N GLN A 84 -6.67 -7.22 -15.24
CA GLN A 84 -8.00 -6.83 -14.78
C GLN A 84 -8.56 -7.80 -13.74
N GLN A 85 -8.35 -9.11 -13.91
CA GLN A 85 -8.75 -10.11 -12.91
C GLN A 85 -8.00 -9.89 -11.59
N PHE A 86 -6.69 -9.67 -11.67
CA PHE A 86 -5.89 -9.41 -10.48
C PHE A 86 -6.34 -8.13 -9.78
N ILE A 87 -6.50 -7.03 -10.52
CA ILE A 87 -6.83 -5.73 -9.93
C ILE A 87 -8.23 -5.72 -9.31
N THR A 88 -9.18 -6.48 -9.86
CA THR A 88 -10.53 -6.60 -9.30
C THR A 88 -10.50 -7.14 -7.87
N VAL A 89 -9.63 -8.11 -7.60
CA VAL A 89 -9.45 -8.69 -6.25
C VAL A 89 -8.60 -7.77 -5.38
N ALA A 90 -7.55 -7.15 -5.93
CA ALA A 90 -6.67 -6.27 -5.17
C ALA A 90 -7.34 -4.95 -4.73
N ASN A 91 -8.22 -4.38 -5.56
CA ASN A 91 -8.90 -3.09 -5.32
C ASN A 91 -10.20 -3.21 -4.53
N ALA A 92 -10.72 -4.43 -4.33
CA ALA A 92 -11.89 -4.64 -3.51
C ALA A 92 -11.51 -4.37 -2.05
N ILE A 93 -11.57 -3.10 -1.63
CA ILE A 93 -11.37 -2.70 -0.24
C ILE A 93 -12.29 -3.49 0.71
N ASP A 94 -13.46 -3.91 0.23
CA ASP A 94 -14.41 -4.77 0.93
C ASP A 94 -13.91 -6.21 1.05
N ALA A 95 -13.06 -6.63 0.11
CA ALA A 95 -12.32 -7.89 0.14
C ALA A 95 -10.93 -7.76 0.79
N ALA A 96 -10.50 -6.58 1.25
CA ALA A 96 -9.22 -6.43 1.95
C ALA A 96 -9.11 -7.39 3.15
N LYS A 97 -10.23 -7.65 3.83
CA LYS A 97 -10.33 -8.66 4.89
C LYS A 97 -10.19 -10.11 4.40
N GLN A 98 -10.47 -10.37 3.13
CA GLN A 98 -10.41 -11.70 2.52
C GLN A 98 -8.96 -12.09 2.18
N TRP A 99 -8.14 -11.13 1.74
CA TRP A 99 -6.73 -11.40 1.38
C TRP A 99 -5.71 -10.97 2.45
N ASP A 100 -6.02 -9.99 3.29
CA ASP A 100 -5.22 -9.61 4.45
C ASP A 100 -5.97 -9.88 5.75
N LEU A 101 -5.67 -11.04 6.35
CA LEU A 101 -6.23 -11.48 7.64
C LEU A 101 -5.88 -10.52 8.79
N ASP A 102 -4.86 -9.67 8.64
CA ASP A 102 -4.49 -8.70 9.67
C ASP A 102 -5.44 -7.48 9.67
N VAL A 103 -6.16 -7.20 8.57
CA VAL A 103 -7.09 -6.07 8.44
C VAL A 103 -8.45 -6.43 9.07
N VAL A 104 -8.85 -5.68 10.10
CA VAL A 104 -10.14 -5.88 10.78
C VAL A 104 -11.22 -4.91 10.31
N ASP A 105 -10.85 -3.77 9.73
CA ASP A 105 -11.76 -2.75 9.22
C ASP A 105 -11.05 -1.96 8.11
N ALA A 106 -11.72 -1.78 6.97
CA ALA A 106 -11.30 -0.91 5.89
C ALA A 106 -12.51 -0.06 5.51
N ARG A 107 -12.37 1.27 5.51
CA ARG A 107 -13.49 2.20 5.27
C ARG A 107 -13.05 3.37 4.40
N TYR A 108 -13.85 3.71 3.41
CA TYR A 108 -13.73 4.98 2.71
C TYR A 108 -14.02 6.13 3.68
N ILE A 109 -13.15 7.15 3.67
CA ILE A 109 -13.34 8.41 4.39
C ILE A 109 -13.88 9.47 3.42
N LYS A 110 -13.26 9.57 2.24
CA LYS A 110 -13.55 10.64 1.28
C LYS A 110 -13.08 10.28 -0.12
N ASP A 111 -13.90 10.54 -1.12
CA ASP A 111 -13.49 10.55 -2.53
C ASP A 111 -13.03 11.96 -2.92
N LEU A 112 -11.86 12.03 -3.53
CA LEU A 112 -11.30 13.30 -4.03
C LEU A 112 -11.51 13.43 -5.53
N GLU A 113 -11.35 12.32 -6.26
CA GLU A 113 -11.58 12.16 -7.70
C GLU A 113 -12.01 10.70 -7.98
N ASP A 114 -12.44 10.39 -9.20
CA ASP A 114 -12.94 9.05 -9.58
C ASP A 114 -11.91 7.92 -9.33
N ASN A 115 -10.63 8.27 -9.36
CA ASN A 115 -9.53 7.35 -9.17
C ASN A 115 -8.66 7.66 -7.95
N LEU A 116 -9.11 8.56 -7.08
CA LEU A 116 -8.36 9.04 -5.91
C LEU A 116 -9.24 9.15 -4.68
N SER A 117 -9.05 8.24 -3.72
CA SER A 117 -9.83 8.18 -2.49
C SER A 117 -8.95 8.16 -1.25
N ILE A 118 -9.52 8.59 -0.11
CA ILE A 118 -8.93 8.50 1.22
C ILE A 118 -9.62 7.38 1.98
N ILE A 119 -8.82 6.50 2.56
CA ILE A 119 -9.23 5.26 3.20
C ILE A 119 -8.65 5.18 4.61
N ARG A 120 -9.45 4.62 5.53
CA ARG A 120 -8.98 4.14 6.82
C ARG A 120 -8.78 2.64 6.77
N LEU A 121 -7.59 2.19 7.14
CA LEU A 121 -7.29 0.79 7.43
C LEU A 121 -7.07 0.62 8.93
N ARG A 122 -7.70 -0.40 9.54
CA ARG A 122 -7.51 -0.75 10.95
C ARG A 122 -7.10 -2.21 11.06
N PHE A 123 -6.14 -2.44 11.93
CA PHE A 123 -5.56 -3.74 12.25
C PHE A 123 -5.87 -4.07 13.72
N GLY A 124 -6.21 -5.33 13.98
CA GLY A 124 -6.67 -5.80 15.28
C GLY A 124 -5.57 -6.17 16.26
N GLU A 125 -5.98 -6.65 17.43
CA GLU A 125 -5.08 -7.17 18.47
C GLU A 125 -4.41 -8.49 18.07
N ASN A 126 -5.01 -9.23 17.15
CA ASN A 126 -4.47 -10.51 16.65
C ASN A 126 -3.59 -10.34 15.40
N SER A 127 -3.45 -9.11 14.90
CA SER A 127 -2.61 -8.83 13.75
C SER A 127 -1.13 -9.05 14.06
N LYS A 128 -0.32 -9.23 13.02
CA LYS A 128 1.14 -9.27 13.11
C LYS A 128 1.67 -8.14 14.02
N PRO A 129 2.76 -8.36 14.80
CA PRO A 129 3.32 -7.36 15.71
C PRO A 129 3.54 -5.96 15.11
N LEU A 130 3.83 -5.89 13.80
CA LEU A 130 4.02 -4.63 13.07
C LEU A 130 2.73 -3.80 12.93
N PHE A 131 1.58 -4.46 12.86
CA PHE A 131 0.26 -3.86 12.62
C PHE A 131 -0.66 -3.90 13.83
N ARG A 132 -0.28 -4.63 14.88
CA ARG A 132 -1.09 -4.80 16.10
C ARG A 132 -1.61 -3.46 16.64
N ASN A 133 -2.93 -3.35 16.75
CA ASN A 133 -3.65 -2.15 17.22
C ASN A 133 -3.33 -0.87 16.44
N ARG A 134 -3.06 -0.98 15.14
CA ARG A 134 -2.78 0.17 14.30
C ARG A 134 -3.92 0.58 13.42
N GLU A 135 -3.95 1.88 13.16
CA GLU A 135 -4.71 2.43 12.05
C GLU A 135 -3.81 3.23 11.12
N PHE A 136 -4.20 3.25 9.85
CA PHE A 136 -3.56 4.04 8.80
C PHE A 136 -4.64 4.84 8.09
N ILE A 137 -4.37 6.13 7.88
CA ILE A 137 -5.20 7.00 7.05
C ILE A 137 -4.41 7.22 5.77
N VAL A 138 -4.82 6.54 4.71
CA VAL A 138 -4.08 6.48 3.45
C VAL A 138 -4.88 7.13 2.34
N TYR A 139 -4.20 7.70 1.35
CA TYR A 139 -4.79 7.84 0.03
C TYR A 139 -4.58 6.55 -0.76
N GLU A 140 -5.46 6.29 -1.70
CA GLU A 140 -5.31 5.28 -2.75
C GLU A 140 -5.57 5.95 -4.09
N ARG A 141 -4.62 5.82 -5.01
CA ARG A 141 -4.76 6.26 -6.40
C ARG A 141 -4.67 5.09 -7.35
N ARG A 142 -5.56 5.05 -8.33
CA ARG A 142 -5.60 4.01 -9.37
C ARG A 142 -5.34 4.66 -10.72
N GLU A 143 -4.35 4.17 -11.45
CA GLU A 143 -4.03 4.68 -12.79
C GLU A 143 -3.85 3.53 -13.77
N THR A 144 -4.22 3.78 -15.02
CA THR A 144 -3.91 2.92 -16.16
C THR A 144 -2.98 3.70 -17.07
N MET A 145 -1.77 3.18 -17.27
CA MET A 145 -0.78 3.76 -18.16
C MET A 145 -1.16 3.53 -19.62
N ASP A 146 -0.57 4.29 -20.55
CA ASP A 146 -0.84 4.19 -21.99
C ASP A 146 -0.57 2.79 -22.57
N ASP A 147 0.37 2.06 -21.99
CA ASP A 147 0.71 0.68 -22.38
C ASP A 147 -0.22 -0.40 -21.77
N GLY A 148 -1.23 0.03 -20.99
CA GLY A 148 -2.17 -0.84 -20.30
C GLY A 148 -1.69 -1.34 -18.93
N THR A 149 -0.52 -0.89 -18.45
CA THR A 149 -0.04 -1.18 -17.10
C THR A 149 -0.98 -0.55 -16.07
N LEU A 150 -1.43 -1.34 -15.11
CA LEU A 150 -2.28 -0.87 -14.01
C LEU A 150 -1.42 -0.56 -12.79
N VAL A 151 -1.60 0.61 -12.19
CA VAL A 151 -0.90 1.02 -10.97
C VAL A 151 -1.88 1.40 -9.88
N VAL A 152 -1.64 0.91 -8.67
CA VAL A 152 -2.40 1.28 -7.48
C VAL A 152 -1.41 1.77 -6.43
N ALA A 153 -1.44 3.06 -6.16
CA ALA A 153 -0.55 3.76 -5.25
C ALA A 153 -1.23 4.07 -3.92
N VAL A 154 -0.62 3.66 -2.81
CA VAL A 154 -1.17 3.81 -1.46
C VAL A 154 -0.11 4.38 -0.52
N ALA A 155 -0.40 5.51 0.13
CA ALA A 155 0.45 6.01 1.20
C ALA A 155 -0.32 6.81 2.24
N SER A 156 0.24 6.94 3.44
CA SER A 156 -0.36 7.68 4.53
C SER A 156 -0.36 9.18 4.29
N LEU A 157 -1.45 9.83 4.71
CA LEU A 157 -1.49 11.28 4.80
C LEU A 157 -0.58 11.79 5.92
N PRO A 158 -0.04 13.02 5.81
CA PRO A 158 0.64 13.70 6.91
C PRO A 158 -0.21 13.67 8.17
N LYS A 159 0.46 13.59 9.33
CA LYS A 159 -0.18 13.40 10.63
C LYS A 159 -1.27 14.45 10.91
N GLU A 160 -1.01 15.69 10.52
CA GLU A 160 -1.90 16.84 10.71
C GLU A 160 -3.14 16.72 9.82
N ILE A 161 -2.97 16.35 8.55
CA ILE A 161 -4.07 16.09 7.60
C ILE A 161 -4.91 14.91 8.06
N ALA A 162 -4.26 13.81 8.42
CA ALA A 162 -4.93 12.63 8.94
C ALA A 162 -5.71 12.93 10.22
N ALA A 163 -5.18 13.76 11.12
CA ALA A 163 -5.86 14.15 12.36
C ALA A 163 -7.06 15.08 12.11
N GLY A 164 -6.97 15.98 11.12
CA GLY A 164 -8.08 16.84 10.72
C GLY A 164 -9.24 16.08 10.06
N LEU A 165 -8.93 15.05 9.28
CA LEU A 165 -9.94 14.21 8.61
C LEU A 165 -10.52 13.12 9.52
N HIS A 166 -9.66 12.49 10.32
CA HIS A 166 -10.04 11.42 11.23
C HIS A 166 -9.22 11.52 12.52
N PRO A 167 -9.74 12.18 13.57
CA PRO A 167 -9.05 12.27 14.85
C PRO A 167 -8.68 10.89 15.40
N LYS A 168 -7.52 10.79 16.08
CA LYS A 168 -7.03 9.53 16.62
C LYS A 168 -7.93 9.04 17.75
N GLN A 169 -8.41 7.80 17.65
CA GLN A 169 -9.15 7.14 18.72
C GLN A 169 -8.19 6.69 19.83
N SER A 170 -8.62 6.76 21.09
CA SER A 170 -7.73 6.64 22.28
C SER A 170 -6.97 5.31 22.39
N ASN A 171 -7.43 4.25 21.74
CA ASN A 171 -6.87 2.89 21.81
C ASN A 171 -6.08 2.45 20.56
N ALA A 172 -6.07 3.22 19.46
CA ALA A 172 -5.37 2.85 18.23
C ALA A 172 -4.04 3.59 18.10
N ILE A 173 -2.99 2.94 17.61
CA ILE A 173 -1.71 3.58 17.25
C ILE A 173 -1.80 4.01 15.78
N ARG A 174 -1.61 5.30 15.48
CA ARG A 174 -1.57 5.75 14.09
C ARG A 174 -0.21 5.40 13.49
N GLY A 175 -0.19 4.44 12.56
CA GLY A 175 1.00 4.08 11.82
C GLY A 175 1.26 5.03 10.66
N LEU A 176 2.45 4.91 10.06
CA LEU A 176 2.85 5.68 8.88
C LEU A 176 3.28 4.71 7.77
N LEU A 177 2.50 4.65 6.71
CA LEU A 177 2.81 3.95 5.47
C LEU A 177 3.44 4.94 4.51
N LEU A 178 4.73 4.83 4.27
CA LEU A 178 5.46 5.76 3.40
C LEU A 178 5.12 5.53 1.94
N GLN A 179 5.02 4.27 1.56
CA GLN A 179 4.65 3.86 0.21
C GLN A 179 4.15 2.41 0.25
N SER A 180 3.13 2.11 -0.52
CA SER A 180 2.69 0.76 -0.85
C SER A 180 2.02 0.79 -2.19
N GLY A 181 1.99 -0.33 -2.88
CA GLY A 181 1.19 -0.40 -4.09
C GLY A 181 1.55 -1.54 -5.01
N TRP A 182 0.74 -1.64 -6.05
CA TRP A 182 0.82 -2.65 -7.09
C TRP A 182 1.19 -1.99 -8.42
N VAL A 183 2.07 -2.61 -9.18
CA VAL A 183 2.23 -2.41 -10.62
C VAL A 183 1.90 -3.75 -11.28
N VAL A 184 0.95 -3.74 -12.20
CA VAL A 184 0.46 -4.94 -12.88
C VAL A 184 0.65 -4.74 -14.37
N GLU A 185 1.70 -5.37 -14.89
CA GLU A 185 2.11 -5.28 -16.28
C GLU A 185 1.45 -6.43 -17.05
N LYS A 186 0.83 -6.12 -18.19
CA LYS A 186 0.25 -7.13 -19.07
C LYS A 186 1.37 -7.92 -19.76
N LEU A 187 1.21 -9.24 -19.82
CA LEU A 187 2.05 -10.14 -20.60
C LEU A 187 1.20 -10.89 -21.63
N GLU A 188 1.85 -11.74 -22.44
CA GLU A 188 1.20 -12.65 -23.38
C GLU A 188 0.33 -13.71 -22.65
N ASP A 189 -0.57 -14.36 -23.38
CA ASP A 189 -1.41 -15.48 -22.91
C ASP A 189 -2.20 -15.20 -21.60
N ASP A 190 -2.86 -14.04 -21.54
CA ASP A 190 -3.63 -13.58 -20.37
C ASP A 190 -2.85 -13.72 -19.05
N SER A 191 -1.55 -13.45 -19.10
CA SER A 191 -0.68 -13.47 -17.93
C SER A 191 -0.32 -12.04 -17.52
N CYS A 192 0.11 -11.86 -16.27
CA CYS A 192 0.60 -10.57 -15.80
C CYS A 192 1.85 -10.71 -14.92
N MET A 193 2.71 -9.70 -14.99
CA MET A 193 3.76 -9.49 -14.00
C MET A 193 3.21 -8.56 -12.94
N VAL A 194 3.18 -9.02 -11.69
CA VAL A 194 2.75 -8.21 -10.55
C VAL A 194 3.96 -7.86 -9.71
N THR A 195 4.19 -6.56 -9.57
CA THR A 195 5.17 -5.99 -8.64
C THR A 195 4.43 -5.35 -7.48
N TYR A 196 4.67 -5.85 -6.27
CA TYR A 196 4.17 -5.24 -5.03
C TYR A 196 5.32 -4.59 -4.29
N VAL A 197 5.16 -3.33 -3.89
CA VAL A 197 6.14 -2.61 -3.08
C VAL A 197 5.50 -2.17 -1.78
N ILE A 198 6.25 -2.24 -0.69
CA ILE A 198 5.84 -1.69 0.60
C ILE A 198 7.04 -1.11 1.35
N GLN A 199 6.84 0.09 1.90
CA GLN A 199 7.72 0.74 2.84
C GLN A 199 6.87 1.30 3.99
N LEU A 200 7.05 0.72 5.17
CA LEU A 200 6.30 1.07 6.38
C LEU A 200 7.24 1.59 7.45
N ASP A 201 6.83 2.64 8.15
CA ASP A 201 7.44 3.02 9.42
C ASP A 201 6.68 2.33 10.58
N PRO A 202 7.34 1.45 11.35
CA PRO A 202 6.76 0.84 12.52
C PRO A 202 6.50 1.83 13.66
N ALA A 203 6.71 3.14 13.58
CA ALA A 203 6.27 4.14 14.56
C ALA A 203 6.36 3.67 16.05
N GLY A 204 7.48 3.05 16.42
CA GLY A 204 7.64 2.33 17.69
C GLY A 204 8.87 1.42 17.72
N TRP A 205 9.17 0.85 18.89
CA TRP A 205 10.31 -0.05 19.07
C TRP A 205 9.95 -1.49 18.65
N LEU A 206 10.67 -2.02 17.66
CA LEU A 206 10.62 -3.43 17.27
C LEU A 206 12.03 -4.03 17.31
N PRO A 207 12.24 -5.23 17.90
CA PRO A 207 13.54 -5.87 17.86
C PRO A 207 13.95 -6.22 16.42
N LYS A 208 15.24 -6.08 16.10
CA LYS A 208 15.79 -6.28 14.74
C LYS A 208 15.47 -7.66 14.13
N CYS A 209 15.43 -8.72 14.95
CA CYS A 209 15.09 -10.07 14.48
C CYS A 209 13.63 -10.19 14.00
N PHE A 210 12.70 -9.48 14.66
CA PHE A 210 11.30 -9.43 14.25
C PHE A 210 11.13 -8.62 12.98
N VAL A 211 11.84 -7.50 12.83
CA VAL A 211 11.83 -6.70 11.60
C VAL A 211 12.19 -7.59 10.40
N ASN A 212 13.30 -8.33 10.46
CA ASN A 212 13.71 -9.19 9.33
C ASN A 212 12.70 -10.30 8.97
N ARG A 213 12.04 -10.93 9.97
CA ARG A 213 11.09 -12.03 9.74
C ARG A 213 9.66 -11.56 9.39
N LEU A 214 9.26 -10.40 9.88
CA LEU A 214 7.96 -9.79 9.57
C LEU A 214 7.96 -9.24 8.14
N ASN A 215 9.10 -8.74 7.66
CA ASN A 215 9.15 -7.98 6.43
C ASN A 215 9.01 -8.81 5.14
N THR A 216 9.50 -10.06 5.08
CA THR A 216 9.22 -10.96 3.93
C THR A 216 7.74 -11.32 3.86
N LYS A 217 7.09 -11.53 5.01
CA LYS A 217 5.65 -11.83 5.06
C LYS A 217 4.74 -10.67 4.61
N LEU A 218 5.24 -9.43 4.60
CA LEU A 218 4.46 -8.28 4.12
C LEU A 218 4.21 -8.38 2.62
N VAL A 219 5.22 -8.81 1.87
CA VAL A 219 5.12 -8.84 0.41
C VAL A 219 4.53 -10.13 -0.13
N MET A 220 4.35 -11.15 0.72
CA MET A 220 3.70 -12.42 0.37
C MET A 220 2.17 -12.34 0.29
N ILE A 221 1.56 -11.18 0.55
CA ILE A 221 0.12 -10.95 0.38
C ILE A 221 -0.35 -11.30 -1.04
N ILE A 222 0.52 -11.10 -2.02
CA ILE A 222 0.31 -11.49 -3.42
C ILE A 222 -0.06 -12.98 -3.58
N GLU A 223 0.41 -13.87 -2.70
CA GLU A 223 0.05 -15.30 -2.73
C GLU A 223 -1.43 -15.52 -2.36
N ASN A 224 -1.91 -14.81 -1.35
CA ASN A 224 -3.31 -14.87 -0.94
C ASN A 224 -4.21 -14.31 -2.05
N LEU A 225 -3.82 -13.17 -2.66
CA LEU A 225 -4.53 -12.58 -3.79
C LEU A 225 -4.59 -13.55 -4.98
N ARG A 226 -3.46 -14.18 -5.33
CA ARG A 226 -3.42 -15.20 -6.38
C ARG A 226 -4.39 -16.34 -6.10
N LYS A 227 -4.42 -16.87 -4.86
CA LYS A 227 -5.33 -17.95 -4.48
C LYS A 227 -6.79 -17.53 -4.61
N LEU A 228 -7.14 -16.30 -4.24
CA LEU A 228 -8.49 -15.76 -4.41
C LEU A 228 -8.85 -15.60 -5.89
N VAL A 229 -7.95 -15.02 -6.70
CA VAL A 229 -8.17 -14.86 -8.14
C VAL A 229 -8.38 -16.21 -8.82
N GLN A 230 -7.60 -17.23 -8.47
CA GLN A 230 -7.74 -18.59 -9.00
C GLN A 230 -9.01 -19.31 -8.50
N ALA A 231 -9.56 -18.90 -7.37
CA ALA A 231 -10.81 -19.43 -6.83
C ALA A 231 -12.06 -18.74 -7.42
N CYS A 232 -11.90 -17.55 -7.99
CA CYS A 232 -12.96 -16.87 -8.74
C CYS A 232 -13.11 -17.52 -10.13
N PRO A 233 -14.27 -18.10 -10.48
CA PRO A 233 -14.47 -18.64 -11.82
C PRO A 233 -14.41 -17.53 -12.87
N ASN A 234 -13.80 -17.83 -14.02
CA ASN A 234 -13.84 -16.96 -15.20
C ASN A 234 -15.31 -16.79 -15.63
N ASN A 235 -15.96 -15.69 -15.23
CA ASN A 235 -17.26 -15.29 -15.79
C ASN A 235 -17.04 -14.72 -17.20
N GLY A 236 -16.63 -15.57 -18.12
CA GLY A 236 -16.30 -15.21 -19.49
C GLY A 236 -16.46 -16.41 -20.42
N ASP A 237 -17.63 -17.04 -20.40
CA ASP A 237 -18.12 -17.93 -21.45
C ASP A 237 -19.66 -17.86 -21.46
N THR A 238 -20.20 -16.79 -22.05
CA THR A 238 -21.51 -16.73 -22.74
C THR A 238 -21.48 -15.63 -23.77
#